data_AF-A0A2V6KSZ7-F1
#
_entry.id   AF-A0A2V6KSZ7-F1
#
_cell.length_a   1.000
_cell.length_b   1.000
_cell.length_c   1.000
_cell.angle_alpha   90.00
_cell.angle_beta   90.00
_cell.angle_gamma   90.00
#
_symmetry.space_group_name_H-M   'P 1'
#
loop_
_entity.id
_entity.type
_entity.pdbx_description
1 polymer ?
#
loop_
_entity_poly.entity_id
_entity_poly.type
_entity_poly.pdbx_seq_one_letter_code
_entity_poly.pdbx_strand_id
1 'polypeptide(L)' 'MLRFTKMNGAGNDFILIDNRTGDVHLDRSQIASLCDRHRGIGADGILLLE' A
#
# COMPACT_ATOMS: atom_id res chain seq x y z
N MET A 1 -2.61 6.95 12.30
CA MET A 1 -1.42 6.34 11.67
C MET A 1 -1.90 5.11 10.92
N LEU A 2 -1.66 5.02 9.62
CA LEU A 2 -2.07 3.87 8.80
C LEU A 2 -1.09 2.72 9.05
N ARG A 3 -1.60 1.55 9.46
CA ARG A 3 -0.79 0.35 9.62
C ARG A 3 -0.67 -0.36 8.27
N PHE A 4 0.53 -0.78 7.93
CA PHE A 4 0.79 -1.53 6.72
C PHE A 4 1.89 -2.57 6.96
N THR A 5 1.91 -3.59 6.10
CA THR A 5 2.99 -4.56 6.01
C THR A 5 3.60 -4.47 4.61
N LYS A 6 4.92 -4.35 4.53
CA LYS A 6 5.61 -4.44 3.24
C LYS A 6 5.83 -5.92 2.91
N MET A 7 5.32 -6.36 1.78
CA MET A 7 5.50 -7.71 1.27
C MET A 7 6.31 -7.68 -0.02
N ASN A 8 7.15 -8.68 -0.25
CA ASN A 8 7.85 -8.87 -1.51
C ASN A 8 7.81 -10.35 -1.91
N GLY A 9 7.79 -10.62 -3.21
CA GLY A 9 7.69 -11.97 -3.74
C GLY A 9 7.83 -12.00 -5.26
N ALA A 10 8.55 -12.99 -5.79
CA ALA A 10 8.76 -13.17 -7.23
C ALA A 10 9.27 -11.90 -7.96
N GLY A 11 10.08 -11.08 -7.29
CA GLY A 11 10.63 -9.84 -7.84
C GLY A 11 9.70 -8.61 -7.77
N ASN A 12 8.48 -8.76 -7.24
CA ASN A 12 7.57 -7.64 -7.01
C ASN A 12 7.48 -7.28 -5.53
N ASP A 13 7.10 -6.04 -5.22
CA ASP A 13 6.83 -5.58 -3.87
C ASP A 13 5.48 -4.86 -3.72
N PHE A 14 4.82 -5.10 -2.59
CA PHE A 14 3.47 -4.61 -2.31
C PHE A 14 3.37 -4.02 -0.90
N ILE A 15 2.48 -3.03 -0.75
CA ILE A 15 2.04 -2.51 0.54
C ILE A 15 0.72 -3.20 0.87
N LEU A 16 0.71 -4.07 1.88
CA LEU A 16 -0.50 -4.69 2.39
C LEU A 16 -1.12 -3.80 3.47
N ILE A 17 -2.41 -3.47 3.31
CA ILE A 17 -3.21 -2.73 4.28
C ILE A 17 -4.40 -3.58 4.68
N ASP A 18 -4.58 -3.76 5.99
CA ASP A 18 -5.78 -4.39 6.55
C ASP A 18 -6.92 -3.38 6.55
N ASN A 19 -7.91 -3.62 5.69
CA ASN A 19 -9.10 -2.80 5.50
C ASN A 19 -10.39 -3.60 5.84
N ARG A 20 -10.31 -4.65 6.67
CA ARG A 20 -11.48 -5.47 7.02
C ARG A 20 -12.55 -4.71 7.80
N THR A 21 -12.20 -3.56 8.39
CA THR A 21 -13.16 -2.66 9.03
C THR A 21 -13.81 -1.68 8.05
N GLY A 22 -13.28 -1.58 6.82
CA GLY A 22 -13.78 -0.68 5.78
C GLY A 22 -13.41 0.79 5.97
N ASP A 23 -12.54 1.12 6.93
CA ASP A 23 -12.20 2.51 7.28
C ASP A 23 -11.14 3.13 6.36
N VAL A 24 -10.49 2.34 5.51
CA VAL A 24 -9.44 2.80 4.60
C VAL A 24 -10.02 3.00 3.20
N HIS A 25 -10.06 4.26 2.79
CA HIS A 25 -10.36 4.64 1.42
C HIS A 25 -9.18 5.43 0.86
N LEU A 26 -8.56 4.89 -0.19
CA LEU A 26 -7.44 5.52 -0.88
C LEU A 26 -7.86 5.92 -2.29
N ASP A 27 -7.61 7.17 -2.65
CA ASP A 27 -7.70 7.62 -4.03
C ASP A 27 -6.41 7.32 -4.82
N ARG A 28 -6.44 7.51 -6.14
CA ARG A 28 -5.30 7.22 -7.02
C ARG A 28 -4.06 8.04 -6.69
N SER A 29 -4.23 9.29 -6.24
CA SER A 29 -3.11 10.18 -5.91
C SER A 29 -2.42 9.73 -4.61
N GLN A 30 -3.20 9.27 -3.63
CA GLN A 30 -2.71 8.69 -2.39
C GLN A 30 -1.97 7.37 -2.67
N ILE A 31 -2.55 6.49 -3.50
CA ILE A 31 -1.89 5.25 -3.92
C ILE A 31 -0.54 5.55 -4.60
N ALA A 32 -0.52 6.47 -5.56
CA ALA A 32 0.72 6.85 -6.24
C ALA A 32 1.76 7.43 -5.28
N SER A 33 1.34 8.29 -4.34
CA SER A 33 2.23 8.85 -3.33
C SER A 33 2.79 7.80 -2.37
N LEU A 34 2.02 6.77 -2.03
CA LEU A 34 2.47 5.66 -1.18
C LEU A 34 3.47 4.77 -1.93
N CYS A 35 3.23 4.53 -3.23
CA CYS A 35 4.11 3.72 -4.08
C CYS A 35 5.38 4.44 -4.54
N ASP A 36 5.48 5.77 -4.39
CA ASP A 36 6.70 6.53 -4.69
C ASP A 36 7.89 6.04 -3.87
N ARG A 37 8.99 5.67 -4.52
CA ARG A 37 10.17 5.05 -3.87
C ARG A 37 11.09 6.04 -3.15
N HIS A 38 10.93 7.35 -3.38
CA HIS A 38 11.77 8.39 -2.78
C HIS A 38 11.05 9.16 -1.67
N ARG A 39 9.72 9.31 -1.80
CA ARG A 39 8.89 10.15 -0.93
C ARG A 39 7.81 9.35 -0.20
N GLY A 40 7.53 8.12 -0.65
CA GLY A 40 6.56 7.21 -0.06
C GLY A 40 7.22 5.99 0.59
N ILE A 41 6.44 4.92 0.71
CA ILE A 41 6.92 3.62 1.18
C ILE A 41 7.71 2.91 0.07
N GLY A 42 7.35 3.18 -1.19
CA GLY A 42 7.94 2.58 -2.38
C GLY A 42 7.44 1.17 -2.60
N ALA A 43 6.66 0.92 -3.65
CA ALA A 43 6.18 -0.42 -4.00
C ALA A 43 5.67 -0.45 -5.44
N ASP A 44 5.56 -1.65 -6.02
CA ASP A 44 4.89 -1.84 -7.32
C ASP A 44 3.38 -1.67 -7.20
N GLY A 45 2.80 -1.91 -6.02
CA GLY A 45 1.38 -1.69 -5.78
C GLY A 45 0.93 -1.83 -4.33
N ILE A 46 -0.38 -1.75 -4.13
CA ILE A 46 -1.06 -1.87 -2.84
C ILE A 46 -2.04 -3.04 -2.88
N LEU A 47 -2.04 -3.83 -1.82
CA LEU A 47 -3.04 -4.86 -1.55
C LEU A 47 -3.91 -4.39 -0.38
N LEU A 48 -5.20 -4.22 -0.62
CA LEU A 48 -6.20 -3.93 0.41
C LEU A 48 -6.91 -5.24 0.76
N LEU A 49 -6.82 -5.64 2.02
CA LEU A 49 -7.54 -6.79 2.55
C LEU A 49 -8.88 -6.32 3.09
N GLU A 50 -9.99 -6.69 2.46
CA GLU A 50 -11.36 -6.32 2.85
C GLU A 50 -12.11 -7.47 3.54
#